data_AF-A0A2D2DGW1-F1
#
_entry.id   AF-A0A2D2DGW1-F1
#
_cell.length_a   1.000
_cell.length_b   1.000
_cell.length_c   1.000
_cell.angle_alpha   90.00
_cell.angle_beta   90.00
_cell.angle_gamma   90.00
#
_symmetry.space_group_name_H-M   'P 1'
#
loop_
_entity.id
_entity.type
_entity.pdbx_description
1 polymer ?
#
loop_
_entity_poly.entity_id
_entity_poly.type
_entity_poly.pdbx_seq_one_letter_code
_entity_poly.pdbx_strand_id
1 'polypeptide(L)'
;MAFHRVGNSIYSDEELRSRNEDLISILVPVAVTAIGIYYLHAALSPLPFFVVHTTTAKLIYVFTGLTLFCIGHTFRRLIVSLVVLAIGGTIFTLCGMGIWQWLMH
;
A
#
# COMPACT_ATOMS: atom_id res chain seq x y z
N MET A 1 -18.63 -17.16 -17.88
CA MET A 1 -17.19 -17.45 -17.70
C MET A 1 -16.50 -16.98 -18.97
N ALA A 2 -15.83 -15.84 -18.91
CA ALA A 2 -15.01 -15.38 -20.01
C ALA A 2 -13.61 -16.01 -19.88
N PHE A 3 -13.01 -16.33 -21.02
CA PHE A 3 -11.64 -16.80 -21.10
C PHE A 3 -10.81 -15.67 -21.71
N HIS A 4 -9.78 -15.26 -20.98
CA HIS A 4 -8.90 -14.19 -21.38
C HIS A 4 -7.56 -14.77 -21.85
N ARG A 5 -7.18 -14.45 -23.07
CA ARG A 5 -5.87 -14.83 -23.61
C ARG A 5 -4.84 -13.78 -23.19
N VAL A 6 -3.86 -14.19 -22.40
CA VAL A 6 -2.72 -13.35 -21.98
C VAL A 6 -1.45 -13.99 -22.52
N GLY A 7 -0.90 -13.42 -23.60
CA GLY A 7 0.24 -14.02 -24.30
C GLY A 7 -0.12 -15.35 -24.97
N ASN A 8 0.64 -16.41 -24.68
CA ASN A 8 0.41 -17.75 -25.26
C ASN A 8 -0.46 -18.67 -24.39
N SER A 9 -0.94 -18.20 -23.24
CA SER A 9 -1.80 -18.94 -22.32
C SER A 9 -3.23 -18.37 -22.31
N ILE A 10 -4.20 -19.26 -22.09
CA ILE A 10 -5.63 -18.94 -21.94
C ILE A 10 -5.94 -19.12 -20.47
N TYR A 11 -6.40 -18.05 -19.81
CA TYR A 11 -6.81 -18.08 -18.41
C TYR A 11 -8.32 -17.89 -18.32
N SER A 12 -8.94 -18.60 -17.38
CA SER A 12 -10.32 -18.30 -16.98
C SER A 12 -10.37 -17.06 -16.07
N ASP A 13 -11.51 -16.37 -16.04
CA ASP A 13 -11.77 -15.28 -15.08
C ASP A 13 -11.43 -15.66 -13.63
N GLU A 14 -11.73 -16.91 -13.25
CA GLU A 14 -11.50 -17.44 -11.90
C GLU A 14 -10.00 -17.54 -11.58
N GLU A 15 -9.18 -17.97 -12.54
CA GLU A 15 -7.72 -18.07 -12.40
C GLU A 15 -7.04 -16.70 -12.35
N LEU A 16 -7.55 -15.74 -13.10
CA LEU A 16 -7.05 -14.37 -13.03
C LEU A 16 -7.43 -13.71 -11.70
N ARG A 17 -8.65 -13.96 -11.21
CA ARG A 17 -9.11 -13.45 -9.91
C ARG A 17 -8.29 -14.03 -8.77
N SER A 18 -8.09 -15.36 -8.73
CA SER A 18 -7.33 -16.01 -7.66
C SER A 18 -5.88 -15.53 -7.60
N ARG A 19 -5.19 -15.45 -8.75
CA ARG A 19 -3.84 -14.90 -8.82
C ARG A 19 -3.75 -13.46 -8.35
N ASN A 20 -4.74 -12.63 -8.71
CA ASN A 20 -4.75 -11.24 -8.28
C ASN A 20 -5.02 -11.13 -6.77
N GLU A 21 -5.92 -11.94 -6.21
CA GLU A 21 -6.15 -11.99 -4.77
C GLU A 21 -4.89 -12.42 -3.99
N ASP A 22 -4.16 -13.42 -4.49
CA ASP A 22 -2.90 -13.86 -3.89
C ASP A 22 -1.85 -12.74 -3.90
N LEU A 23 -1.69 -12.05 -5.03
CA LEU A 23 -0.75 -10.92 -5.12
C LEU A 23 -1.13 -9.77 -4.19
N ILE A 24 -2.41 -9.37 -4.15
CA ILE A 24 -2.90 -8.30 -3.27
C ILE A 24 -2.76 -8.69 -1.80
N SER A 25 -2.95 -9.96 -1.47
CA SER A 25 -2.85 -10.46 -0.08
C SER A 25 -1.45 -10.28 0.51
N ILE A 26 -0.41 -10.30 -0.33
CA ILE A 26 0.98 -10.16 0.09
C ILE A 26 1.49 -8.73 -0.14
N LEU A 27 1.17 -8.13 -1.28
CA LEU A 27 1.73 -6.84 -1.67
C LEU A 27 1.27 -5.70 -0.75
N VAL A 28 -0.02 -5.66 -0.41
CA VAL A 28 -0.59 -4.57 0.40
C VAL A 28 0.00 -4.55 1.81
N PRO A 29 0.04 -5.66 2.56
CA PRO A 29 0.64 -5.66 3.89
C PRO A 29 2.14 -5.35 3.85
N VAL A 30 2.88 -5.86 2.86
CA VAL A 30 4.30 -5.58 2.70
C VAL A 30 4.55 -4.09 2.46
N ALA A 31 3.80 -3.47 1.53
CA ALA A 31 3.96 -2.04 1.23
C ALA A 31 3.66 -1.17 2.46
N VAL A 32 2.57 -1.45 3.17
CA VAL A 32 2.18 -0.72 4.39
C VAL A 32 3.23 -0.88 5.48
N THR A 33 3.76 -2.09 5.66
CA THR A 33 4.82 -2.38 6.64
C THR A 33 6.10 -1.64 6.30
N ALA A 34 6.53 -1.65 5.04
CA ALA A 34 7.74 -0.96 4.59
C ALA A 34 7.64 0.57 4.81
N ILE A 35 6.49 1.16 4.46
CA ILE A 35 6.23 2.59 4.70
C ILE A 35 6.27 2.91 6.19
N GLY A 36 5.59 2.10 7.02
CA GLY A 36 5.55 2.32 8.47
C GLY A 36 6.93 2.20 9.12
N ILE A 37 7.74 1.21 8.73
CA ILE A 37 9.12 1.05 9.22
C ILE A 37 10.00 2.21 8.77
N TYR A 38 9.83 2.72 7.54
CA TYR A 38 10.57 3.88 7.06
C TYR A 38 10.33 5.12 7.94
N TYR A 39 9.06 5.42 8.24
CA TYR A 39 8.72 6.53 9.14
C TYR A 39 9.21 6.30 10.57
N LEU A 40 9.10 5.07 11.08
CA LEU A 40 9.62 4.72 12.39
C LEU A 40 11.14 4.90 12.47
N HIS A 41 11.87 4.50 11.43
CA HIS A 41 13.30 4.69 11.34
C HIS A 41 13.68 6.18 11.28
N ALA A 42 12.95 6.98 10.49
CA ALA A 42 13.15 8.43 10.45
C ALA A 42 12.92 9.09 11.82
N ALA A 43 11.94 8.60 12.60
CA ALA A 43 11.65 9.12 13.94
C ALA A 43 12.67 8.68 15.00
N LEU A 44 13.15 7.44 14.93
CA LEU A 44 14.05 6.85 15.94
C LEU A 44 15.53 7.13 15.69
N SER A 45 15.96 7.26 14.43
CA SER A 45 17.36 7.50 14.05
C SER A 45 18.01 8.75 14.65
N PRO A 46 17.33 9.90 14.86
CA PRO A 46 17.98 11.08 15.47
C PRO A 46 18.08 10.99 17.00
N LEU A 47 17.48 9.99 17.64
CA LEU A 47 17.44 9.88 19.10
C LEU A 47 18.72 9.18 19.61
N PRO A 48 19.54 9.83 20.45
CA PRO A 48 20.85 9.32 20.86
C PRO A 48 20.76 8.01 21.66
N PHE A 49 19.65 7.77 22.35
CA PHE A 49 19.39 6.52 23.06
C PHE A 49 19.43 5.30 22.15
N PHE A 50 18.84 5.39 20.95
CA PHE A 50 18.71 4.26 20.02
C PHE A 50 19.97 4.05 19.16
N VAL A 51 20.85 5.05 19.09
CA VAL A 51 22.18 4.91 18.47
C VAL A 51 23.08 4.02 19.32
N VAL A 52 22.99 4.14 20.65
CA VAL A 52 23.79 3.32 21.60
C VAL A 52 23.13 1.96 21.84
N HIS A 53 21.80 1.89 21.91
CA HIS A 53 21.04 0.66 22.17
C HIS A 53 20.48 0.06 20.88
N THR A 54 21.39 -0.36 20.00
CA THR A 54 21.01 -0.88 18.66
C THR A 54 20.17 -2.17 18.73
N THR A 55 20.32 -2.97 19.78
CA THR A 55 19.54 -4.20 20.00
C THR A 55 18.08 -3.89 20.34
N THR A 56 17.80 -2.89 21.18
CA THR A 56 16.43 -2.48 21.50
C THR A 56 15.76 -1.83 20.30
N ALA A 57 16.51 -1.02 19.52
CA ALA A 57 16.01 -0.46 18.26
C ALA A 57 15.59 -1.56 17.27
N LYS A 58 16.40 -2.61 17.11
CA LYS A 58 16.07 -3.76 16.25
C LYS A 58 14.82 -4.50 16.72
N LEU A 59 14.67 -4.75 18.02
CA LEU A 59 13.48 -5.40 18.56
C LEU A 59 12.21 -4.58 18.31
N ILE A 60 12.30 -3.25 18.43
CA ILE A 60 11.20 -2.34 18.11
C ILE A 60 10.85 -2.43 16.61
N TYR A 61 11.84 -2.38 15.71
CA TYR A 61 11.58 -2.53 14.26
C TYR A 61 10.91 -3.87 13.92
N VAL A 62 11.37 -4.98 14.51
CA VAL A 62 10.78 -6.31 14.27
C VAL A 62 9.37 -6.38 14.81
N PHE A 63 9.13 -5.92 16.04
CA PHE A 63 7.81 -5.97 16.66
C PHE A 63 6.81 -5.07 15.92
N THR A 64 7.20 -3.85 15.60
CA THR A 64 6.36 -2.92 14.83
C THR A 64 6.14 -3.40 13.40
N GLY A 65 7.14 -4.01 12.77
CA GLY A 65 6.99 -4.63 11.45
C GLY A 65 5.94 -5.75 11.45
N LEU A 66 5.99 -6.62 12.46
CA LEU A 66 5.06 -7.75 12.58
C LEU A 66 3.63 -7.28 12.89
N THR A 67 3.46 -6.28 13.77
CA THR A 67 2.14 -5.71 14.05
C THR A 67 1.55 -4.99 12.84
N LEU A 68 2.34 -4.16 12.14
CA LEU A 68 1.90 -3.50 10.90
C LEU A 68 1.54 -4.50 9.81
N PHE A 69 2.31 -5.58 9.68
CA PHE A 69 2.02 -6.64 8.71
C PHE A 69 0.67 -7.32 9.02
N CYS A 70 0.43 -7.69 10.28
CA CYS A 70 -0.85 -8.28 10.69
C CYS A 70 -2.04 -7.33 10.49
N ILE A 71 -1.87 -6.05 10.84
CA ILE A 71 -2.90 -5.01 10.65
C ILE A 71 -3.16 -4.81 9.15
N GLY A 72 -2.11 -4.66 8.35
CA GLY A 72 -2.20 -4.51 6.90
C GLY A 72 -2.88 -5.70 6.23
N HIS A 73 -2.59 -6.92 6.68
CA HIS A 73 -3.23 -8.13 6.18
C HIS A 73 -4.73 -8.19 6.51
N THR A 74 -5.10 -7.77 7.72
CA THR A 74 -6.50 -7.73 8.19
C THR A 74 -7.30 -6.67 7.44
N PHE A 75 -6.75 -5.46 7.29
CA PHE A 75 -7.43 -4.33 6.68
C PHE A 75 -7.14 -4.13 5.19
N ARG A 76 -6.53 -5.12 4.51
CA ARG A 76 -6.11 -5.02 3.10
C ARG A 76 -7.18 -4.47 2.16
N ARG A 77 -8.44 -4.91 2.34
CA ARG A 77 -9.57 -4.47 1.50
C ARG A 77 -9.91 -3.00 1.74
N LEU A 78 -9.88 -2.52 2.99
CA LEU A 78 -10.10 -1.11 3.31
C LEU A 78 -8.99 -0.23 2.75
N ILE A 79 -7.73 -0.68 2.86
CA ILE A 79 -6.56 0.04 2.34
C ILE A 79 -6.66 0.21 0.82
N VAL A 80 -6.99 -0.86 0.10
CA VAL A 80 -7.17 -0.80 -1.35
C VAL A 80 -8.31 0.15 -1.73
N SER A 81 -9.46 0.08 -1.04
CA SER A 81 -10.58 1.00 -1.29
C SER A 81 -10.22 2.47 -1.04
N LEU A 82 -9.47 2.76 0.03
CA LEU A 82 -8.99 4.10 0.33
C LEU A 82 -8.05 4.64 -0.75
N VAL A 83 -7.14 3.80 -1.25
CA VAL A 83 -6.21 4.17 -2.34
C VAL A 83 -6.99 4.50 -3.62
N VAL A 84 -7.97 3.66 -3.98
CA VAL A 84 -8.82 3.92 -5.15
C VAL A 84 -9.61 5.22 -4.98
N LEU A 85 -10.18 5.46 -3.79
CA LEU A 85 -10.89 6.70 -3.49
C LEU A 85 -9.96 7.92 -3.60
N ALA A 86 -8.73 7.84 -3.08
CA ALA A 86 -7.75 8.92 -3.15
C ALA A 86 -7.34 9.23 -4.59
N ILE A 87 -7.13 8.21 -5.42
CA ILE A 87 -6.82 8.39 -6.85
C ILE A 87 -8.01 9.00 -7.59
N GLY A 88 -9.23 8.49 -7.37
CA GLY A 88 -10.43 9.05 -7.99
C GLY A 88 -10.67 10.52 -7.58
N GLY A 89 -10.51 10.82 -6.29
CA GLY A 89 -10.66 12.17 -5.75
C GLY A 89 -9.62 13.15 -6.29
N THR A 90 -8.36 12.74 -6.42
CA THR A 90 -7.30 13.57 -7.00
C THR A 90 -7.53 13.87 -8.48
N ILE A 91 -7.95 12.88 -9.27
CA ILE A 91 -8.31 13.10 -10.67
C ILE A 91 -9.48 14.08 -10.77
N PHE A 92 -10.53 13.88 -9.97
CA PHE A 92 -11.71 14.74 -10.02
C PHE A 92 -11.39 16.19 -9.63
N THR A 93 -10.56 16.39 -8.61
CA THR A 93 -10.11 17.74 -8.21
C THR A 93 -9.24 18.40 -9.27
N LEU A 94 -8.31 17.67 -9.90
CA LEU A 94 -7.51 18.20 -11.01
C LEU A 94 -8.37 18.61 -12.22
N CYS A 95 -9.34 17.78 -12.60
CA CYS A 95 -10.30 18.13 -13.65
C CYS A 95 -11.14 19.36 -13.28
N GLY A 96 -11.62 19.43 -12.03
CA GLY A 96 -12.36 20.58 -11.52
C GLY A 96 -11.54 21.88 -11.55
N MET A 97 -10.28 21.82 -11.16
CA MET A 97 -9.35 22.96 -11.26
C MET A 97 -9.12 23.38 -12.71
N GLY A 98 -8.97 22.43 -13.64
CA GLY A 98 -8.82 22.73 -15.07
C GLY A 98 -10.06 23.41 -15.67
N ILE A 99 -11.25 22.92 -15.34
CA ILE A 99 -12.52 23.56 -15.76
C ILE A 99 -12.65 24.96 -15.16
N TRP A 100 -12.32 25.12 -13.88
CA TRP A 100 -12.35 26.42 -13.21
C TRP A 100 -11.40 27.43 -13.86
N GLN A 101 -10.17 27.01 -14.18
CA GLN A 101 -9.22 27.86 -14.89
C GLN A 101 -9.71 28.26 -16.28
N TRP A 102 -10.34 27.34 -17.02
CA TRP A 102 -10.93 27.64 -18.33
C TRP A 102 -12.08 28.64 -18.23
N LEU A 103 -12.92 28.55 -17.19
CA LEU A 103 -14.08 29.43 -17.02
C LEU A 103 -13.70 30.87 -16.60
N MET A 104 -12.54 31.04 -15.97
CA MET A 104 -12.01 32.33 -15.51
C MET A 104 -11.16 33.04 -16.58
N HIS A 105 -11.00 32.44 -17.76
CA HIS A 105 -10.29 33.00 -18.90
C HIS A 105 -11.28 33.32 -20.02
#